data_AF-B4H4Z7-F1
#
_entry.id   AF-B4H4Z7-F1
#
_cell.length_a   1.000
_cell.length_b   1.000
_cell.length_c   1.000
_cell.angle_alpha   90.00
_cell.angle_beta   90.00
_cell.angle_gamma   90.00
#
_symmetry.space_group_name_H-M   'P 1'
#
loop_
_entity.id
_entity.type
_entity.pdbx_description
1 polymer ?
#
loop_
_entity_poly.entity_id
_entity_poly.type
_entity_poly.pdbx_seq_one_letter_code
_entity_poly.pdbx_strand_id
1 'polypeptide(L)'
;MGDILSNCDLFKKLGIDSSNQWLLYDEKLEKFFKYLSVSITDSNILTEQEVLERDEMQHRANWLTGSELQLKQQEIEAENPGLLTHTQQDVDALSAVGAAIQEASADYASLIENMANTKQTINNNLIELECAASALQNTEKILLSDCQEKAKQLEELQSENCKLSSEAKKAFISEPMPQLFMHQLPLEHYFLKCDSFMQYFTLYIKENFKIQKNNEFSTAEVNILHEKEKLESLERGIQYYALAFIKKKAKAKATQAIIDHLDLGQIHCLSVADMIRETHELQLLNEHHLKNIHDTLMNDVTSLVQQHTEQRIELVLYENTKEKLQRALRRRESDQQLTKIISDALSNAELVWIIIQLDLEKKRNSLDNFSEALCNQAQATWQRVQTMCSINTSHQGICSQFLQEIASQLAAHLGHNIQASEAKSCLYEYEKFGRLLSYAFQSMLNRKSSVTAHDQLSELKRLEQTLSPYVYDSPLEQPMLDNVRYLYAIYSVTQEQTRLDEKARHLRTEFQENIVGRMERDKFWRYKMLLWIWFLREPQRMLYAIDEVKKGAAKVAALTSNLRRPGGGLQRK
;
A
#
# COMPACT_ATOMS: atom_id res chain seq x y z
N MET A 1 16.09 -96.02 71.18
CA MET A 1 15.38 -96.24 69.91
C MET A 1 13.88 -96.48 70.06
N GLY A 2 13.32 -96.57 71.28
CA GLY A 2 11.86 -96.57 71.51
C GLY A 2 11.14 -95.24 71.26
N ASP A 3 11.86 -94.10 71.17
CA ASP A 3 11.23 -92.78 71.00
C ASP A 3 10.55 -92.58 69.63
N ILE A 4 10.99 -93.27 68.57
CA ILE A 4 10.42 -93.13 67.22
C ILE A 4 9.03 -93.81 67.12
N LEU A 5 8.78 -94.85 67.92
CA LEU A 5 7.49 -95.54 67.95
C LEU A 5 6.47 -94.89 68.91
N SER A 6 6.93 -94.16 69.93
CA SER A 6 6.07 -93.49 70.92
C SER A 6 5.17 -92.39 70.33
N ASN A 7 5.56 -91.81 69.20
CA ASN A 7 4.89 -90.67 68.55
C ASN A 7 4.27 -91.01 67.18
N CYS A 8 4.10 -92.30 66.86
CA CYS A 8 3.49 -92.72 65.61
C CYS A 8 1.95 -92.56 65.68
N ASP A 9 1.36 -91.74 64.81
CA ASP A 9 -0.08 -91.45 64.80
C ASP A 9 -0.97 -92.69 64.61
N LEU A 10 -0.42 -93.78 64.06
CA LEU A 10 -1.07 -95.08 63.96
C LEU A 10 -1.48 -95.64 65.34
N PHE A 11 -0.64 -95.49 66.37
CA PHE A 11 -0.94 -96.00 67.72
C PHE A 11 -2.05 -95.21 68.41
N LYS A 12 -2.11 -93.89 68.19
CA LYS A 12 -3.22 -93.04 68.66
C LYS A 12 -4.54 -93.46 68.02
N LYS A 13 -4.55 -93.72 66.71
CA LYS A 13 -5.75 -94.17 65.98
C LYS A 13 -6.24 -95.56 66.41
N LEU A 14 -5.33 -96.47 66.76
CA LEU A 14 -5.65 -97.80 67.30
C LEU A 14 -6.03 -97.79 68.80
N GLY A 15 -6.05 -96.61 69.44
CA GLY A 15 -6.39 -96.47 70.85
C GLY A 15 -5.34 -97.05 71.82
N ILE A 16 -4.10 -97.24 71.35
CA ILE A 16 -3.00 -97.75 72.17
C ILE A 16 -2.30 -96.56 72.82
N ASP A 17 -2.44 -96.44 74.14
CA ASP A 17 -1.77 -95.39 74.92
C ASP A 17 -0.26 -95.62 74.92
N SER A 18 0.46 -94.84 74.10
CA SER A 18 1.89 -94.96 73.85
C SER A 18 2.76 -94.39 74.98
N SER A 19 2.15 -93.87 76.04
CA SER A 19 2.85 -93.14 77.09
C SER A 19 3.47 -94.02 78.20
N ASN A 20 3.15 -95.32 78.30
CA ASN A 20 3.71 -96.20 79.35
C ASN A 20 3.63 -97.71 79.07
N GLN A 21 4.04 -98.17 77.88
CA GLN A 21 4.03 -99.60 77.54
C GLN A 21 5.45 -100.17 77.44
N TRP A 22 5.84 -100.97 78.44
CA TRP A 22 7.04 -101.82 78.42
C TRP A 22 7.12 -102.73 77.18
N LEU A 23 5.95 -102.99 76.57
CA LEU A 23 5.75 -103.77 75.35
C LEU A 23 6.51 -103.20 74.12
N LEU A 24 6.76 -101.88 74.08
CA LEU A 24 7.49 -101.21 73.00
C LEU A 24 9.02 -101.39 73.09
N TYR A 25 9.50 -101.94 74.21
CA TYR A 25 10.92 -102.15 74.50
C TYR A 25 11.33 -103.64 74.51
N ASP A 26 10.40 -104.55 74.19
CA ASP A 26 10.69 -105.97 73.93
C ASP A 26 11.12 -106.15 72.47
N GLU A 27 12.33 -106.67 72.23
CA GLU A 27 12.93 -106.80 70.89
C GLU A 27 12.07 -107.59 69.89
N LYS A 28 11.25 -108.55 70.35
CA LYS A 28 10.36 -109.31 69.47
C LYS A 28 9.16 -108.49 69.01
N LEU A 29 8.65 -107.63 69.89
CA LEU A 29 7.46 -106.81 69.64
C LEU A 29 7.83 -105.48 68.96
N GLU A 30 9.02 -104.94 69.21
CA GLU A 30 9.54 -103.76 68.51
C GLU A 30 9.61 -103.99 66.98
N LYS A 31 10.06 -105.18 66.55
CA LYS A 31 10.07 -105.54 65.12
C LYS A 31 8.66 -105.60 64.52
N PHE A 32 7.69 -106.11 65.27
CA PHE A 32 6.29 -106.17 64.84
C PHE A 32 5.69 -104.76 64.70
N PHE A 33 5.91 -103.89 65.69
CA PHE A 33 5.37 -102.52 65.67
C PHE A 33 6.03 -101.64 64.60
N LYS A 34 7.33 -101.84 64.34
CA LYS A 34 8.03 -101.19 63.23
C LYS A 34 7.48 -101.65 61.87
N TYR A 35 7.19 -102.95 61.72
CA TYR A 35 6.50 -103.46 60.53
C TYR A 35 5.10 -102.83 60.39
N LEU A 36 4.31 -102.81 61.47
CA LEU A 36 2.96 -102.23 61.47
C LEU A 36 2.95 -100.76 61.03
N SER A 37 3.86 -99.93 61.56
CA SER A 37 3.96 -98.50 61.21
C SER A 37 4.41 -98.22 59.78
N VAL A 38 5.15 -99.15 59.16
CA VAL A 38 5.70 -98.98 57.81
C VAL A 38 4.81 -99.62 56.76
N SER A 39 4.11 -100.70 57.10
CA SER A 39 3.32 -101.50 56.16
C SER A 39 1.82 -101.18 56.16
N ILE A 40 1.31 -100.49 57.18
CA ILE A 40 -0.11 -100.12 57.29
C ILE A 40 -0.25 -98.59 57.28
N THR A 41 -0.77 -98.06 56.18
CA THR A 41 -1.19 -96.65 56.02
C THR A 41 -2.72 -96.55 55.98
N ASP A 42 -3.29 -95.37 56.20
CA ASP A 42 -4.75 -95.16 56.12
C ASP A 42 -5.34 -95.62 54.78
N SER A 43 -4.56 -95.52 53.70
CA SER A 43 -4.88 -96.01 52.36
C SER A 43 -4.89 -97.55 52.21
N ASN A 44 -4.34 -98.29 53.19
CA ASN A 44 -4.29 -99.76 53.19
C ASN A 44 -5.27 -100.38 54.21
N ILE A 45 -6.01 -99.56 54.96
CA ILE A 45 -7.03 -100.01 55.91
C ILE A 45 -8.38 -99.91 55.22
N LEU A 46 -9.02 -101.06 54.99
CA LEU A 46 -10.36 -101.11 54.42
C LEU A 46 -11.36 -100.49 55.40
N THR A 47 -12.17 -99.56 54.92
CA THR A 47 -13.34 -99.04 55.62
C THR A 47 -14.42 -100.11 55.72
N GLU A 48 -15.36 -100.00 56.69
CA GLU A 48 -16.46 -100.97 56.83
C GLU A 48 -17.28 -101.15 55.55
N GLN A 49 -17.41 -100.07 54.77
CA GLN A 49 -18.10 -100.11 53.47
C GLN A 49 -17.30 -100.89 52.42
N GLU A 50 -15.99 -100.69 52.34
CA GLU A 50 -15.11 -101.46 51.44
C GLU A 50 -15.02 -102.94 51.83
N VAL A 51 -15.13 -103.26 53.13
CA VAL A 51 -15.22 -104.66 53.61
C VAL A 51 -16.54 -105.30 53.16
N LEU A 52 -17.67 -104.59 53.29
CA LEU A 52 -18.96 -105.04 52.79
C LEU A 52 -18.96 -105.25 51.27
N GLU A 53 -18.39 -104.32 50.52
CA GLU A 53 -18.25 -104.41 49.07
C GLU A 53 -17.32 -105.57 48.65
N ARG A 54 -16.22 -105.79 49.39
CA ARG A 54 -15.37 -106.97 49.21
C ARG A 54 -16.15 -108.26 49.43
N ASP A 55 -16.91 -108.36 50.51
CA ASP A 55 -17.67 -109.56 50.86
C ASP A 55 -18.80 -109.83 49.85
N GLU A 56 -19.47 -108.78 49.36
CA GLU A 56 -20.43 -108.90 48.26
C GLU A 56 -19.75 -109.34 46.95
N MET A 57 -18.59 -108.79 46.62
CA MET A 57 -17.85 -109.19 45.41
C MET A 57 -17.30 -110.61 45.50
N GLN A 58 -16.90 -111.06 46.69
CA GLN A 58 -16.54 -112.45 46.95
C GLN A 58 -17.75 -113.37 46.79
N HIS A 59 -18.92 -112.99 47.31
CA HIS A 59 -20.17 -113.74 47.14
C HIS A 59 -20.62 -113.84 45.68
N ARG A 60 -20.36 -112.82 44.86
CA ARG A 60 -20.67 -112.78 43.43
C ARG A 60 -19.58 -113.40 42.53
N ALA A 61 -18.52 -113.97 43.10
CA ALA A 61 -17.35 -114.52 42.40
C ALA A 61 -16.62 -113.50 41.49
N ASN A 62 -16.75 -112.20 41.78
CA ASN A 62 -16.14 -111.11 41.01
C ASN A 62 -14.89 -110.53 41.68
N TRP A 63 -14.47 -111.10 42.82
CA TRP A 63 -13.28 -110.66 43.54
C TRP A 63 -12.01 -111.26 42.91
N LEU A 64 -11.29 -110.45 42.15
CA LEU A 64 -10.07 -110.86 41.45
C LEU A 64 -8.87 -110.84 42.39
N THR A 65 -7.99 -111.84 42.29
CA THR A 65 -6.77 -111.92 43.11
C THR A 65 -5.53 -112.21 42.26
N GLY A 66 -4.38 -111.66 42.67
CA GLY A 66 -3.09 -111.95 42.05
C GLY A 66 -3.01 -111.56 40.57
N SER A 67 -2.79 -112.56 39.70
CA SER A 67 -2.53 -112.36 38.27
C SER A 67 -3.73 -111.85 37.48
N GLU A 68 -4.95 -112.23 37.86
CA GLU A 68 -6.18 -111.79 37.17
C GLU A 68 -6.47 -110.31 37.40
N LEU A 69 -6.15 -109.82 38.61
CA LEU A 69 -6.25 -108.40 38.96
C LEU A 69 -5.23 -107.57 38.16
N GLN A 70 -3.97 -108.03 38.06
CA GLN A 70 -2.95 -107.34 37.27
C GLN A 70 -3.33 -107.27 35.79
N LEU A 71 -3.92 -108.33 35.24
CA LEU A 71 -4.35 -108.36 33.84
C LEU A 71 -5.51 -107.38 33.61
N LYS A 72 -6.50 -107.34 34.52
CA LYS A 72 -7.58 -106.35 34.46
C LYS A 72 -7.09 -104.91 34.67
N GLN A 73 -6.11 -104.69 35.53
CA GLN A 73 -5.50 -103.38 35.72
C GLN A 73 -4.75 -102.92 34.48
N GLN A 74 -4.04 -103.83 33.80
CA GLN A 74 -3.39 -103.55 32.51
C GLN A 74 -4.41 -103.29 31.39
N GLU A 75 -5.52 -104.03 31.35
CA GLU A 75 -6.62 -103.76 30.41
C GLU A 75 -7.23 -102.37 30.63
N ILE A 76 -7.49 -101.99 31.89
CA ILE A 76 -8.02 -100.65 32.23
C ILE A 76 -7.04 -99.55 31.86
N GLU A 77 -5.74 -99.73 32.12
CA GLU A 77 -4.69 -98.78 31.76
C GLU A 77 -4.48 -98.71 30.22
N ALA A 78 -4.69 -99.81 29.50
CA ALA A 78 -4.64 -99.81 28.04
C ALA A 78 -5.85 -99.12 27.40
N GLU A 79 -7.04 -99.28 27.99
CA GLU A 79 -8.26 -98.60 27.56
C GLU A 79 -8.25 -97.11 27.94
N ASN A 80 -7.69 -96.77 29.10
CA ASN A 80 -7.66 -95.43 29.66
C ASN A 80 -6.26 -95.09 30.20
N PRO A 81 -5.28 -94.78 29.32
CA PRO A 81 -3.91 -94.51 29.74
C PRO A 81 -3.85 -93.29 30.67
N GLY A 82 -3.16 -93.45 31.80
CA GLY A 82 -2.95 -92.41 32.80
C GLY A 82 -4.06 -92.26 33.83
N LEU A 83 -5.15 -93.05 33.74
CA LEU A 83 -6.29 -92.97 34.67
C LEU A 83 -5.88 -93.33 36.11
N LEU A 84 -4.95 -94.28 36.27
CA LEU A 84 -4.47 -94.73 37.57
C LEU A 84 -3.31 -93.89 38.12
N THR A 85 -2.76 -92.98 37.32
CA THR A 85 -1.59 -92.16 37.69
C THR A 85 -1.93 -90.75 38.13
N HIS A 86 -3.08 -90.21 37.72
CA HIS A 86 -3.48 -88.84 38.03
C HIS A 86 -4.49 -88.80 39.17
N THR A 87 -4.26 -87.90 40.13
CA THR A 87 -5.12 -87.71 41.28
C THR A 87 -6.18 -86.64 40.99
N GLN A 88 -7.28 -86.62 41.75
CA GLN A 88 -8.31 -85.58 41.64
C GLN A 88 -7.71 -84.16 41.80
N GLN A 89 -6.66 -84.03 42.60
CA GLN A 89 -5.95 -82.77 42.81
C GLN A 89 -5.24 -82.28 41.53
N ASP A 90 -4.75 -83.20 40.69
CA ASP A 90 -4.14 -82.87 39.40
C ASP A 90 -5.20 -82.39 38.39
N VAL A 91 -6.40 -82.97 38.44
CA VAL A 91 -7.55 -82.57 37.60
C VAL A 91 -8.04 -81.18 38.01
N ASP A 92 -8.18 -80.91 39.31
CA ASP A 92 -8.58 -79.61 39.82
C ASP A 92 -7.53 -78.53 39.48
N ALA A 93 -6.23 -78.86 39.58
CA ALA A 93 -5.15 -77.96 39.18
C ALA A 93 -5.18 -77.64 37.67
N LEU A 94 -5.40 -78.64 36.80
CA LEU A 94 -5.54 -78.43 35.36
C LEU A 94 -6.80 -77.64 35.02
N SER A 95 -7.90 -77.85 35.73
CA SER A 95 -9.13 -77.07 35.55
C SER A 95 -8.94 -75.60 35.91
N ALA A 96 -8.23 -75.32 37.01
CA ALA A 96 -7.88 -73.96 37.40
C ALA A 96 -6.96 -73.28 36.36
N VAL A 97 -5.98 -74.01 35.81
CA VAL A 97 -5.13 -73.51 34.72
C VAL A 97 -5.95 -73.24 33.45
N GLY A 98 -6.90 -74.12 33.12
CA GLY A 98 -7.81 -73.93 31.99
C GLY A 98 -8.67 -72.68 32.12
N ALA A 99 -9.23 -72.44 33.31
CA ALA A 99 -10.00 -71.22 33.61
C ALA A 99 -9.14 -69.96 33.48
N ALA A 100 -7.91 -69.98 34.00
CA ALA A 100 -6.97 -68.85 33.89
C ALA A 100 -6.58 -68.55 32.45
N ILE A 101 -6.37 -69.58 31.61
CA ILE A 101 -6.09 -69.40 30.18
C ILE A 101 -7.30 -68.78 29.46
N GLN A 102 -8.52 -69.19 29.82
CA GLN A 102 -9.73 -68.69 29.20
C GLN A 102 -9.99 -67.22 29.55
N GLU A 103 -9.74 -66.83 30.81
CA GLU A 103 -9.75 -65.43 31.26
C GLU A 103 -8.70 -64.60 30.52
N ALA A 104 -7.45 -65.07 30.46
CA ALA A 104 -6.38 -64.38 29.73
C ALA A 104 -6.72 -64.21 28.23
N SER A 105 -7.35 -65.22 27.60
CA SER A 105 -7.80 -65.14 26.21
C SER A 105 -8.87 -64.06 26.00
N ALA A 106 -9.82 -63.93 26.94
CA ALA A 106 -10.83 -62.88 26.89
C ALA A 106 -10.23 -61.48 27.06
N ASP A 107 -9.26 -61.33 27.97
CA ASP A 107 -8.53 -60.07 28.15
C ASP A 107 -7.73 -59.67 26.90
N TYR A 108 -7.07 -60.63 26.25
CA TYR A 108 -6.38 -60.40 24.98
C TYR A 108 -7.34 -59.97 23.87
N ALA A 109 -8.51 -60.60 23.76
CA ALA A 109 -9.52 -60.22 22.78
C ALA A 109 -9.99 -58.77 23.00
N SER A 110 -10.25 -58.38 24.26
CA SER A 110 -10.62 -57.01 24.62
C SER A 110 -9.49 -56.01 24.30
N LEU A 111 -8.24 -56.37 24.57
CA LEU A 111 -7.08 -55.53 24.25
C LEU A 111 -6.96 -55.28 22.74
N ILE A 112 -7.13 -56.31 21.91
CA ILE A 112 -7.10 -56.19 20.45
C ILE A 112 -8.21 -55.27 19.95
N GLU A 113 -9.43 -55.40 20.49
CA GLU A 113 -10.56 -54.53 20.13
C GLU A 113 -10.27 -53.06 20.52
N ASN A 114 -9.76 -52.82 21.73
CA ASN A 114 -9.36 -51.50 22.18
C ASN A 114 -8.25 -50.89 21.31
N MET A 115 -7.26 -51.69 20.91
CA MET A 115 -6.20 -51.25 19.99
C MET A 115 -6.77 -50.89 18.61
N ALA A 116 -7.71 -51.68 18.08
CA ALA A 116 -8.37 -51.39 16.81
C ALA A 116 -9.17 -50.08 16.87
N ASN A 117 -9.94 -49.86 17.94
CA ASN A 117 -10.69 -48.63 18.16
C ASN A 117 -9.78 -47.41 18.32
N THR A 118 -8.67 -47.57 19.04
CA THR A 118 -7.67 -46.50 19.22
C THR A 118 -7.00 -46.16 17.90
N LYS A 119 -6.61 -47.17 17.10
CA LYS A 119 -6.06 -46.98 15.75
C LYS A 119 -7.04 -46.21 14.85
N GLN A 120 -8.33 -46.59 14.86
CA GLN A 120 -9.35 -45.90 14.07
C GLN A 120 -9.48 -44.43 14.47
N THR A 121 -9.47 -44.15 15.77
CA THR A 121 -9.55 -42.79 16.32
C THR A 121 -8.33 -41.95 15.91
N ILE A 122 -7.12 -42.52 15.99
CA ILE A 122 -5.89 -41.86 15.54
C ILE A 122 -5.95 -41.57 14.04
N ASN A 123 -6.45 -42.51 13.23
CA ASN A 123 -6.54 -42.34 11.79
C ASN A 123 -7.52 -41.21 11.40
N ASN A 124 -8.66 -41.12 12.08
CA ASN A 124 -9.59 -40.01 11.88
C ASN A 124 -8.95 -38.66 12.23
N ASN A 125 -8.23 -38.59 13.37
CA ASN A 125 -7.51 -37.38 13.77
C ASN A 125 -6.41 -37.00 12.75
N LEU A 126 -5.75 -37.98 12.14
CA LEU A 126 -4.76 -37.74 11.09
C LEU A 126 -5.41 -37.11 9.86
N ILE A 127 -6.53 -37.67 9.39
CA ILE A 127 -7.27 -37.15 8.23
C ILE A 127 -7.72 -35.71 8.47
N GLU A 128 -8.26 -35.40 9.66
CA GLU A 128 -8.65 -34.04 10.01
C GLU A 128 -7.47 -33.05 9.97
N LEU A 129 -6.30 -33.48 10.48
CA LEU A 129 -5.09 -32.67 10.44
C LEU A 129 -4.57 -32.44 9.02
N GLU A 130 -4.64 -33.45 8.15
CA GLU A 130 -4.25 -33.33 6.73
C GLU A 130 -5.17 -32.39 5.97
N CYS A 131 -6.49 -32.45 6.21
CA CYS A 131 -7.46 -31.51 5.66
C CYS A 131 -7.18 -30.08 6.14
N ALA A 132 -6.93 -29.89 7.44
CA ALA A 132 -6.60 -28.59 8.01
C ALA A 132 -5.29 -28.02 7.44
N ALA A 133 -4.27 -28.86 7.26
CA ALA A 133 -3.00 -28.46 6.66
C ALA A 133 -3.17 -28.00 5.21
N SER A 134 -3.96 -28.74 4.42
CA SER A 134 -4.27 -28.39 3.04
C SER A 134 -5.08 -27.08 2.93
N ALA A 135 -6.04 -26.85 3.83
CA ALA A 135 -6.77 -25.60 3.92
C ALA A 135 -5.84 -24.41 4.22
N LEU A 136 -4.95 -24.56 5.20
CA LEU A 136 -3.96 -23.54 5.56
C LEU A 136 -3.00 -23.24 4.40
N GLN A 137 -2.51 -24.26 3.69
CA GLN A 137 -1.64 -24.08 2.54
C GLN A 137 -2.32 -23.31 1.40
N ASN A 138 -3.62 -23.54 1.18
CA ASN A 138 -4.39 -22.77 0.20
C ASN A 138 -4.57 -21.32 0.64
N THR A 139 -4.85 -21.07 1.93
CA THR A 139 -4.93 -19.68 2.44
C THR A 139 -3.61 -18.94 2.34
N GLU A 140 -2.48 -19.62 2.59
CA GLU A 140 -1.14 -19.07 2.41
C GLU A 140 -0.92 -18.62 0.97
N LYS A 141 -1.23 -19.47 -0.02
CA LYS A 141 -1.09 -19.13 -1.44
C LYS A 141 -1.93 -17.92 -1.85
N ILE A 142 -3.17 -17.81 -1.35
CA ILE A 142 -4.05 -16.66 -1.63
C ILE A 142 -3.44 -15.39 -1.06
N LEU A 143 -3.03 -15.41 0.22
CA LEU A 143 -2.41 -14.26 0.87
C LEU A 143 -1.10 -13.83 0.18
N LEU A 144 -0.31 -14.79 -0.31
CA LEU A 144 0.93 -14.52 -1.02
C LEU A 144 0.66 -13.83 -2.37
N SER A 145 -0.40 -14.25 -3.07
CA SER A 145 -0.88 -13.59 -4.29
C SER A 145 -1.34 -12.15 -4.01
N ASP A 146 -2.14 -11.93 -2.97
CA ASP A 146 -2.61 -10.59 -2.57
C ASP A 146 -1.43 -9.66 -2.21
N CYS A 147 -0.43 -10.19 -1.50
CA CYS A 147 0.79 -9.45 -1.18
C CYS A 147 1.58 -9.05 -2.43
N GLN A 148 1.70 -9.95 -3.41
CA GLN A 148 2.37 -9.65 -4.68
C GLN A 148 1.63 -8.57 -5.48
N GLU A 149 0.29 -8.64 -5.52
CA GLU A 149 -0.52 -7.65 -6.20
C GLU A 149 -0.40 -6.26 -5.54
N LYS A 150 -0.44 -6.20 -4.21
CA LYS A 150 -0.22 -4.95 -3.48
C LYS A 150 1.19 -4.39 -3.65
N ALA A 151 2.22 -5.24 -3.68
CA ALA A 151 3.59 -4.81 -3.95
C ALA A 151 3.71 -4.16 -5.33
N LYS A 152 3.08 -4.76 -6.34
CA LYS A 152 3.05 -4.21 -7.71
C LYS A 152 2.34 -2.85 -7.76
N GLN A 153 1.20 -2.70 -7.07
CA GLN A 153 0.50 -1.42 -6.97
C GLN A 153 1.36 -0.32 -6.33
N LEU A 154 2.15 -0.68 -5.30
CA LEU A 154 3.11 0.24 -4.66
C LEU A 154 4.24 0.66 -5.60
N GLU A 155 4.79 -0.26 -6.39
CA GLU A 155 5.80 0.06 -7.39
C GLU A 155 5.26 0.99 -8.48
N GLU A 156 4.03 0.76 -8.96
CA GLU A 156 3.36 1.62 -9.93
C GLU A 156 3.15 3.04 -9.38
N LEU A 157 2.66 3.17 -8.13
CA LEU A 157 2.51 4.46 -7.44
C LEU A 157 3.84 5.17 -7.21
N GLN A 158 4.90 4.44 -6.87
CA GLN A 158 6.23 5.01 -6.70
C GLN A 158 6.78 5.55 -8.03
N SER A 159 6.59 4.80 -9.12
CA SER A 159 6.97 5.21 -10.48
C SER A 159 6.24 6.49 -10.91
N GLU A 160 4.93 6.57 -10.67
CA GLU A 160 4.12 7.75 -10.96
C GLU A 160 4.56 8.96 -10.12
N ASN A 161 4.79 8.78 -8.81
CA ASN A 161 5.31 9.85 -7.95
C ASN A 161 6.70 10.34 -8.40
N CYS A 162 7.58 9.44 -8.83
CA CYS A 162 8.88 9.81 -9.38
C CYS A 162 8.73 10.64 -10.66
N LYS A 163 7.78 10.27 -11.55
CA LYS A 163 7.47 11.06 -12.76
C LYS A 163 6.96 12.45 -12.40
N LEU A 164 5.93 12.55 -11.56
CA LEU A 164 5.35 13.82 -11.11
C LEU A 164 6.39 14.71 -10.39
N SER A 165 7.24 14.11 -9.55
CA SER A 165 8.34 14.84 -8.90
C SER A 165 9.36 15.36 -9.92
N SER A 166 9.66 14.57 -10.96
CA SER A 166 10.56 14.99 -12.04
C SER A 166 9.96 16.11 -12.90
N GLU A 167 8.66 16.08 -13.16
CA GLU A 167 7.92 17.13 -13.87
C GLU A 167 7.86 18.41 -13.05
N ALA A 168 7.59 18.32 -11.74
CA ALA A 168 7.68 19.44 -10.82
C ALA A 168 9.09 20.04 -10.80
N LYS A 169 10.14 19.22 -10.70
CA LYS A 169 11.53 19.69 -10.78
C LYS A 169 11.84 20.37 -12.11
N LYS A 170 11.35 19.86 -13.23
CA LYS A 170 11.51 20.50 -14.55
C LYS A 170 10.84 21.87 -14.59
N ALA A 171 9.65 22.03 -14.01
CA ALA A 171 8.97 23.32 -13.90
C ALA A 171 9.74 24.34 -13.05
N PHE A 172 10.54 23.89 -12.07
CA PHE A 172 11.41 24.76 -11.28
C PHE A 172 12.79 25.03 -11.92
N ILE A 173 13.26 24.16 -12.82
CA ILE A 173 14.57 24.27 -13.48
C ILE A 173 14.47 25.00 -14.84
N SER A 174 13.33 24.92 -15.53
CA SER A 174 13.06 25.74 -16.71
C SER A 174 13.04 27.21 -16.31
N GLU A 175 13.84 28.04 -16.98
CA GLU A 175 14.08 29.46 -16.68
C GLU A 175 12.87 30.20 -16.11
N PRO A 176 13.02 30.91 -14.97
CA PRO A 176 11.99 31.81 -14.50
C PRO A 176 11.94 33.03 -15.42
N MET A 177 10.96 33.07 -16.33
CA MET A 177 10.37 34.35 -16.72
C MET A 177 9.46 34.78 -15.56
N PRO A 178 9.81 35.81 -14.76
CA PRO A 178 10.35 37.09 -15.23
C PRO A 178 11.74 37.45 -14.66
N GLN A 179 12.48 38.26 -15.43
CA GLN A 179 13.80 38.80 -15.09
C GLN A 179 13.85 39.45 -13.69
N LEU A 180 14.95 39.20 -12.98
CA LEU A 180 15.28 39.63 -11.62
C LEU A 180 15.18 41.17 -11.36
N PHE A 181 14.89 41.98 -12.36
CA PHE A 181 14.89 43.45 -12.30
C PHE A 181 13.53 44.07 -12.66
N MET A 182 12.43 43.49 -12.19
CA MET A 182 11.08 44.06 -12.38
C MET A 182 10.97 45.52 -11.91
N HIS A 183 11.69 45.88 -10.85
CA HIS A 183 11.71 47.21 -10.23
C HIS A 183 12.46 48.29 -11.04
N GLN A 184 13.16 47.92 -12.12
CA GLN A 184 13.82 48.86 -13.04
C GLN A 184 12.98 49.15 -14.30
N LEU A 185 11.80 48.52 -14.43
CA LEU A 185 10.88 48.78 -15.53
C LEU A 185 10.09 50.09 -15.29
N PRO A 186 9.71 50.82 -16.34
CA PRO A 186 8.74 51.90 -16.24
C PRO A 186 7.49 51.41 -15.50
N LEU A 187 6.94 52.24 -14.59
CA LEU A 187 5.83 51.89 -13.69
C LEU A 187 4.66 51.19 -14.40
N GLU A 188 4.30 51.63 -15.60
CA GLU A 188 3.23 51.01 -16.40
C GLU A 188 3.55 49.55 -16.81
N HIS A 189 4.79 49.27 -17.24
CA HIS A 189 5.22 47.91 -17.57
C HIS A 189 5.40 47.03 -16.33
N TYR A 190 5.76 47.63 -15.20
CA TYR A 190 5.84 46.94 -13.91
C TYR A 190 4.46 46.45 -13.46
N PHE A 191 3.45 47.33 -13.44
CA PHE A 191 2.09 46.96 -13.05
C PHE A 191 1.49 45.91 -13.99
N LEU A 192 1.67 46.06 -15.31
CA LEU A 192 1.15 45.10 -16.28
C LEU A 192 1.77 43.70 -16.11
N LYS A 193 3.08 43.63 -15.80
CA LYS A 193 3.75 42.35 -15.52
C LYS A 193 3.39 41.78 -14.15
N CYS A 194 3.14 42.61 -13.14
CA CYS A 194 2.63 42.17 -11.84
C CYS A 194 1.22 41.57 -11.98
N ASP A 195 0.33 42.19 -12.75
CA ASP A 195 -1.01 41.65 -13.01
C ASP A 195 -0.96 40.33 -13.78
N SER A 196 -0.09 40.24 -14.79
CA SER A 196 0.12 38.99 -15.53
C SER A 196 0.70 37.89 -14.62
N PHE A 197 1.68 38.22 -13.78
CA PHE A 197 2.23 37.30 -12.78
C PHE A 197 1.17 36.82 -11.79
N MET A 198 0.34 37.73 -11.26
CA MET A 198 -0.74 37.37 -10.34
C MET A 198 -1.79 36.46 -10.99
N GLN A 199 -2.09 36.66 -12.28
CA GLN A 199 -2.98 35.77 -13.03
C GLN A 199 -2.36 34.38 -13.23
N TYR A 200 -1.09 34.31 -13.64
CA TYR A 200 -0.38 33.03 -13.78
C TYR A 200 -0.23 32.30 -12.45
N PHE A 201 0.08 33.02 -11.38
CA PHE A 201 0.17 32.47 -10.03
C PHE A 201 -1.19 31.96 -9.53
N THR A 202 -2.27 32.69 -9.82
CA THR A 202 -3.64 32.27 -9.47
C THR A 202 -4.07 31.01 -10.24
N LEU A 203 -3.72 30.92 -11.54
CA LEU A 203 -3.94 29.73 -12.36
C LEU A 203 -3.12 28.55 -11.83
N TYR A 204 -1.83 28.76 -11.56
CA TYR A 204 -0.93 27.75 -11.01
C TYR A 204 -1.44 27.21 -9.67
N ILE A 205 -1.89 28.07 -8.74
CA ILE A 205 -2.50 27.64 -7.48
C ILE A 205 -3.80 26.86 -7.75
N LYS A 206 -4.68 27.32 -8.63
CA LYS A 206 -5.94 26.61 -8.94
C LYS A 206 -5.70 25.23 -9.57
N GLU A 207 -4.66 25.10 -10.38
CA GLU A 207 -4.36 23.88 -11.14
C GLU A 207 -3.59 22.85 -10.30
N ASN A 208 -2.67 23.31 -9.45
CA ASN A 208 -1.78 22.43 -8.66
C ASN A 208 -2.19 22.29 -7.19
N PHE A 209 -2.91 23.27 -6.64
CA PHE A 209 -3.43 23.24 -5.28
C PHE A 209 -4.95 23.28 -5.31
N LYS A 210 -5.58 22.16 -5.69
CA LYS A 210 -6.98 21.92 -5.33
C LYS A 210 -7.05 21.91 -3.81
N ILE A 211 -7.62 22.96 -3.21
CA ILE A 211 -7.90 23.00 -1.78
C ILE A 211 -8.99 21.96 -1.49
N GLN A 212 -8.58 20.71 -1.34
CA GLN A 212 -9.36 19.68 -0.70
C GLN A 212 -9.41 20.04 0.79
N LYS A 213 -10.62 20.22 1.31
CA LYS A 213 -10.86 20.64 2.69
C LYS A 213 -10.15 19.67 3.64
N ASN A 214 -9.46 20.21 4.64
CA ASN A 214 -8.68 19.52 5.70
C ASN A 214 -9.30 18.27 6.35
N ASN A 215 -10.57 17.96 6.12
CA ASN A 215 -11.22 16.76 6.66
C ASN A 215 -10.73 15.46 6.01
N GLU A 216 -10.25 15.48 4.76
CA GLU A 216 -9.77 14.26 4.07
C GLU A 216 -8.40 13.79 4.58
N PHE A 217 -7.52 14.70 4.97
CA PHE A 217 -6.20 14.36 5.54
C PHE A 217 -6.30 13.73 6.93
N SER A 218 -7.23 14.20 7.77
CA SER A 218 -7.47 13.59 9.09
C SER A 218 -8.05 12.17 8.99
N THR A 219 -8.87 11.89 7.97
CA THR A 219 -9.37 10.52 7.73
C THR A 219 -8.32 9.59 7.14
N ALA A 220 -7.38 10.12 6.33
CA ALA A 220 -6.29 9.33 5.77
C ALA A 220 -5.28 8.89 6.84
N GLU A 221 -4.89 9.77 7.76
CA GLU A 221 -3.99 9.42 8.88
C GLU A 221 -4.61 8.38 9.83
N VAL A 222 -5.90 8.52 10.15
CA VAL A 222 -6.62 7.55 11.00
C VAL A 222 -6.79 6.20 10.29
N ASN A 223 -7.03 6.19 8.98
CA ASN A 223 -7.07 4.96 8.19
C ASN A 223 -5.70 4.27 8.11
N ILE A 224 -4.61 5.02 7.96
CA ILE A 224 -3.24 4.48 7.94
C ILE A 224 -2.85 3.88 9.31
N LEU A 225 -3.22 4.55 10.41
CA LEU A 225 -3.01 4.02 11.76
C LEU A 225 -3.81 2.74 12.01
N HIS A 226 -5.07 2.69 11.55
CA HIS A 226 -5.92 1.50 11.68
C HIS A 226 -5.44 0.34 10.80
N GLU A 227 -4.92 0.61 9.60
CA GLU A 227 -4.29 -0.41 8.75
C GLU A 227 -2.98 -0.92 9.35
N LYS A 228 -2.18 -0.04 9.97
CA LYS A 228 -0.96 -0.43 10.68
C LYS A 228 -1.26 -1.35 11.86
N GLU A 229 -2.27 -1.04 12.68
CA GLU A 229 -2.71 -1.92 13.77
C GLU A 229 -3.20 -3.28 13.26
N LYS A 230 -3.92 -3.31 12.12
CA LYS A 230 -4.32 -4.57 11.47
C LYS A 230 -3.13 -5.38 10.97
N LEU A 231 -2.11 -4.72 10.40
CA LEU A 231 -0.88 -5.36 9.94
C LEU A 231 -0.07 -5.93 11.12
N GLU A 232 0.07 -5.20 12.22
CA GLU A 232 0.75 -5.68 13.43
C GLU A 232 -0.03 -6.80 14.14
N SER A 233 -1.36 -6.79 14.06
CA SER A 233 -2.22 -7.90 14.48
C SER A 233 -2.00 -9.14 13.60
N LEU A 234 -1.92 -8.94 12.29
CA LEU A 234 -1.68 -10.02 11.32
C LEU A 234 -0.28 -10.63 11.47
N GLU A 235 0.74 -9.81 11.68
CA GLU A 235 2.12 -10.25 11.94
C GLU A 235 2.19 -11.14 13.19
N ARG A 236 1.56 -10.70 14.29
CA ARG A 236 1.45 -11.50 15.53
C ARG A 236 0.68 -12.80 15.30
N GLY A 237 -0.38 -12.77 14.48
CA GLY A 237 -1.13 -13.96 14.08
C GLY A 237 -0.27 -14.96 13.30
N ILE A 238 0.48 -14.47 12.29
CA ILE A 238 1.38 -15.30 11.48
C ILE A 238 2.47 -15.94 12.36
N GLN A 239 3.06 -15.18 13.29
CA GLN A 239 4.05 -15.71 14.24
C GLN A 239 3.45 -16.82 15.13
N TYR A 240 2.24 -16.61 15.64
CA TYR A 240 1.53 -17.61 16.44
C TYR A 240 1.25 -18.90 15.65
N TYR A 241 0.72 -18.79 14.43
CA TYR A 241 0.39 -19.95 13.60
C TYR A 241 1.64 -20.67 13.08
N ALA A 242 2.72 -19.95 12.76
CA ALA A 242 4.00 -20.54 12.38
C ALA A 242 4.60 -21.36 13.53
N LEU A 243 4.61 -20.83 14.76
CA LEU A 243 5.05 -21.57 15.94
C LEU A 243 4.18 -22.80 16.21
N ALA A 244 2.85 -22.68 16.07
CA ALA A 244 1.93 -23.80 16.24
C ALA A 244 2.16 -24.90 15.19
N PHE A 245 2.40 -24.52 13.93
CA PHE A 245 2.73 -25.45 12.85
C PHE A 245 4.05 -26.19 13.09
N ILE A 246 5.11 -25.46 13.48
CA ILE A 246 6.42 -26.07 13.80
C ILE A 246 6.26 -27.07 14.95
N LYS A 247 5.53 -26.70 16.01
CA LYS A 247 5.28 -27.58 17.16
C LYS A 247 4.48 -28.83 16.79
N LYS A 248 3.48 -28.71 15.90
CA LYS A 248 2.72 -29.86 15.38
C LYS A 248 3.57 -30.75 14.47
N LYS A 249 4.36 -30.18 13.56
CA LYS A 249 5.26 -30.90 12.64
C LYS A 249 6.36 -31.65 13.39
N ALA A 250 6.91 -31.04 14.44
CA ALA A 250 7.84 -31.67 15.37
C ALA A 250 7.24 -32.90 16.03
N LYS A 251 6.03 -32.79 16.59
CA LYS A 251 5.32 -33.91 17.21
C LYS A 251 5.03 -35.03 16.20
N ALA A 252 4.61 -34.68 14.99
CA ALA A 252 4.35 -35.65 13.92
C ALA A 252 5.64 -36.40 13.51
N LYS A 253 6.76 -35.70 13.32
CA LYS A 253 8.06 -36.33 13.03
C LYS A 253 8.55 -37.23 14.17
N ALA A 254 8.41 -36.80 15.42
CA ALA A 254 8.74 -37.61 16.58
C ALA A 254 7.91 -38.91 16.62
N THR A 255 6.61 -38.80 16.34
CA THR A 255 5.69 -39.96 16.30
C THR A 255 6.03 -40.90 15.13
N GLN A 256 6.33 -40.35 13.95
CA GLN A 256 6.75 -41.13 12.78
C GLN A 256 8.07 -41.86 13.03
N ALA A 257 9.06 -41.21 13.65
CA ALA A 257 10.33 -41.84 13.99
C ALA A 257 10.17 -43.01 14.98
N ILE A 258 9.22 -42.91 15.92
CA ILE A 258 8.86 -44.01 16.83
C ILE A 258 8.20 -45.16 16.06
N ILE A 259 7.30 -44.86 15.12
CA ILE A 259 6.65 -45.87 14.27
C ILE A 259 7.68 -46.57 13.37
N ASP A 260 8.59 -45.83 12.74
CA ASP A 260 9.60 -46.37 11.84
C ASP A 260 10.65 -47.24 12.59
N HIS A 261 10.86 -47.00 13.88
CA HIS A 261 11.72 -47.83 14.75
C HIS A 261 10.99 -49.05 15.35
N LEU A 262 9.65 -49.07 15.36
CA LEU A 262 8.86 -50.21 15.79
C LEU A 262 8.75 -51.24 14.65
N ASP A 263 9.82 -52.00 14.41
CA ASP A 263 9.81 -53.14 13.47
C ASP A 263 9.13 -54.36 14.11
N LEU A 264 7.79 -54.40 14.01
CA LEU A 264 6.94 -55.49 14.52
C LEU A 264 7.29 -56.86 13.92
N GLY A 265 8.08 -56.91 12.83
CA GLY A 265 8.55 -58.15 12.21
C GLY A 265 9.68 -58.85 12.97
N GLN A 266 10.42 -58.14 13.84
CA GLN A 266 11.56 -58.69 14.59
C GLN A 266 11.21 -59.20 15.99
N ILE A 267 10.04 -58.84 16.53
CA ILE A 267 9.61 -59.26 17.88
C ILE A 267 9.09 -60.70 17.80
N HIS A 268 9.95 -61.68 18.07
CA HIS A 268 9.60 -63.09 18.22
C HIS A 268 9.72 -63.53 19.68
N CYS A 269 8.65 -63.33 20.46
CA CYS A 269 8.59 -63.81 21.84
C CYS A 269 8.05 -65.25 21.85
N LEU A 270 8.93 -66.24 22.07
CA LEU A 270 8.55 -67.65 22.16
C LEU A 270 8.27 -68.11 23.61
N SER A 271 8.61 -67.28 24.61
CA SER A 271 8.37 -67.54 26.03
C SER A 271 7.93 -66.29 26.80
N VAL A 272 7.29 -66.48 27.96
CA VAL A 272 6.86 -65.37 28.85
C VAL A 272 8.06 -64.58 29.38
N ALA A 273 9.20 -65.25 29.62
CA ALA A 273 10.43 -64.59 30.05
C ALA A 273 11.01 -63.69 28.94
N ASP A 274 10.97 -64.16 27.69
CA ASP A 274 11.37 -63.34 26.53
C ASP A 274 10.43 -62.15 26.35
N MET A 275 9.13 -62.34 26.58
CA MET A 275 8.14 -61.26 26.50
C MET A 275 8.38 -60.18 27.55
N ILE A 276 8.74 -60.54 28.78
CA ILE A 276 9.08 -59.59 29.87
C ILE A 276 10.37 -58.83 29.54
N ARG A 277 11.39 -59.52 29.00
CA ARG A 277 12.63 -58.88 28.58
C ARG A 277 12.38 -57.88 27.44
N GLU A 278 11.64 -58.29 26.43
CA GLU A 278 11.38 -57.46 25.26
C GLU A 278 10.49 -56.27 25.57
N THR A 279 9.48 -56.44 26.42
CA THR A 279 8.67 -55.30 26.91
C THR A 279 9.50 -54.33 27.74
N HIS A 280 10.43 -54.82 28.57
CA HIS A 280 11.32 -53.94 29.33
C HIS A 280 12.32 -53.19 28.44
N GLU A 281 12.90 -53.85 27.44
CA GLU A 281 13.80 -53.22 26.47
C GLU A 281 13.08 -52.19 25.59
N LEU A 282 11.85 -52.50 25.13
CA LEU A 282 11.01 -51.53 24.41
C LEU A 282 10.60 -50.35 25.29
N GLN A 283 10.36 -50.57 26.57
CA GLN A 283 10.01 -49.51 27.52
C GLN A 283 11.21 -48.58 27.77
N LEU A 284 12.41 -49.15 27.97
CA LEU A 284 13.65 -48.39 28.06
C LEU A 284 13.97 -47.62 26.78
N LEU A 285 13.81 -48.26 25.62
CA LEU A 285 13.99 -47.62 24.31
C LEU A 285 13.02 -46.45 24.14
N ASN A 286 11.75 -46.64 24.50
CA ASN A 286 10.71 -45.61 24.43
C ASN A 286 11.05 -44.42 25.33
N GLU A 287 11.45 -44.67 26.59
CA GLU A 287 11.85 -43.60 27.52
C GLU A 287 13.08 -42.83 27.04
N HIS A 288 14.11 -43.55 26.56
CA HIS A 288 15.37 -42.93 26.15
C HIS A 288 15.25 -42.19 24.81
N HIS A 289 14.49 -42.73 23.84
CA HIS A 289 14.23 -42.07 22.57
C HIS A 289 13.29 -40.87 22.73
N LEU A 290 12.21 -40.98 23.52
CA LEU A 290 11.34 -39.83 23.78
C LEU A 290 12.11 -38.68 24.42
N LYS A 291 12.98 -38.98 25.39
CA LYS A 291 13.82 -37.98 26.03
C LYS A 291 14.83 -37.36 25.05
N ASN A 292 15.58 -38.16 24.30
CA ASN A 292 16.55 -37.64 23.33
C ASN A 292 15.88 -36.81 22.22
N ILE A 293 14.73 -37.24 21.72
CA ILE A 293 13.97 -36.48 20.71
C ILE A 293 13.43 -35.18 21.32
N HIS A 294 12.90 -35.22 22.54
CA HIS A 294 12.43 -34.04 23.25
C HIS A 294 13.56 -33.02 23.47
N ASP A 295 14.72 -33.47 23.96
CA ASP A 295 15.88 -32.62 24.23
C ASP A 295 16.43 -31.99 22.94
N THR A 296 16.48 -32.77 21.85
CA THR A 296 16.89 -32.27 20.52
C THR A 296 15.92 -31.21 20.01
N LEU A 297 14.61 -31.45 20.13
CA LEU A 297 13.57 -30.50 19.74
C LEU A 297 13.58 -29.23 20.60
N MET A 298 13.85 -29.35 21.90
CA MET A 298 13.97 -28.20 22.78
C MET A 298 15.21 -27.36 22.45
N ASN A 299 16.32 -27.98 22.07
CA ASN A 299 17.50 -27.26 21.57
C ASN A 299 17.20 -26.53 20.25
N ASP A 300 16.51 -27.16 19.31
CA ASP A 300 16.10 -26.53 18.04
C ASP A 300 15.17 -25.32 18.27
N VAL A 301 14.19 -25.47 19.17
CA VAL A 301 13.29 -24.37 19.55
C VAL A 301 14.07 -23.24 20.20
N THR A 302 15.01 -23.55 21.10
CA THR A 302 15.83 -22.55 21.78
C THR A 302 16.71 -21.78 20.79
N SER A 303 17.33 -22.49 19.84
CA SER A 303 18.13 -21.89 18.75
C SER A 303 17.29 -20.96 17.87
N LEU A 304 16.08 -21.37 17.47
CA LEU A 304 15.17 -20.54 16.69
C LEU A 304 14.70 -19.29 17.44
N VAL A 305 14.38 -19.41 18.72
CA VAL A 305 14.01 -18.27 19.57
C VAL A 305 15.18 -17.28 19.67
N GLN A 306 16.40 -17.78 19.79
CA GLN A 306 17.61 -16.96 19.87
C GLN A 306 17.86 -16.21 18.55
N GLN A 307 17.80 -16.90 17.41
CA GLN A 307 17.91 -16.28 16.07
C GLN A 307 16.83 -15.22 15.83
N HIS A 308 15.58 -15.51 16.19
CA HIS A 308 14.49 -14.55 16.04
C HIS A 308 14.70 -13.32 16.94
N THR A 309 15.22 -13.51 18.15
CA THR A 309 15.54 -12.40 19.07
C THR A 309 16.67 -11.54 18.51
N GLU A 310 17.70 -12.14 17.93
CA GLU A 310 18.79 -11.43 17.24
C GLU A 310 18.27 -10.58 16.07
N GLN A 311 17.43 -11.15 15.20
CA GLN A 311 16.80 -10.43 14.09
C GLN A 311 15.93 -9.26 14.58
N ARG A 312 15.21 -9.44 15.69
CA ARG A 312 14.40 -8.39 16.31
C ARG A 312 15.28 -7.24 16.81
N ILE A 313 16.41 -7.56 17.45
CA ILE A 313 17.39 -6.57 17.90
C ILE A 313 17.98 -5.82 16.71
N GLU A 314 18.38 -6.52 15.64
CA GLU A 314 18.89 -5.90 14.41
C GLU A 314 17.89 -4.93 13.79
N LEU A 315 16.60 -5.29 13.75
CA LEU A 315 15.55 -4.43 13.22
C LEU A 315 15.37 -3.16 14.06
N VAL A 316 15.37 -3.28 15.38
CA VAL A 316 15.31 -2.11 16.29
C VAL A 316 16.55 -1.21 16.14
N LEU A 317 17.73 -1.80 15.99
CA LEU A 317 18.97 -1.05 15.73
C LEU A 317 18.91 -0.32 14.40
N TYR A 318 18.39 -0.98 13.36
CA TYR A 318 18.19 -0.38 12.04
C TYR A 318 17.23 0.81 12.11
N GLU A 319 16.07 0.66 12.76
CA GLU A 319 15.11 1.75 12.96
C GLU A 319 15.71 2.92 13.75
N ASN A 320 16.44 2.64 14.83
CA ASN A 320 17.13 3.68 15.60
C ASN A 320 18.15 4.45 14.76
N THR A 321 18.88 3.74 13.90
CA THR A 321 19.89 4.34 13.01
C THR A 321 19.22 5.20 11.94
N LYS A 322 18.09 4.74 11.38
CA LYS A 322 17.26 5.51 10.46
C LYS A 322 16.73 6.80 11.10
N GLU A 323 16.25 6.75 12.33
CA GLU A 323 15.81 7.94 13.07
C GLU A 323 16.96 8.90 13.38
N LYS A 324 18.14 8.38 13.76
CA LYS A 324 19.35 9.20 13.94
C LYS A 324 19.74 9.92 12.64
N LEU A 325 19.69 9.23 11.51
CA LEU A 325 19.95 9.82 10.20
C LEU A 325 18.92 10.90 9.85
N GLN A 326 17.63 10.65 10.06
CA GLN A 326 16.59 11.66 9.83
C GLN A 326 16.77 12.90 10.71
N ARG A 327 17.16 12.72 11.98
CA ARG A 327 17.50 13.84 12.87
C ARG A 327 18.71 14.63 12.37
N ALA A 328 19.75 13.93 11.88
CA ALA A 328 20.92 14.59 11.29
C ALA A 328 20.59 15.37 10.01
N LEU A 329 19.74 14.82 9.14
CA LEU A 329 19.26 15.50 7.94
C LEU A 329 18.45 16.77 8.28
N ARG A 330 17.53 16.69 9.25
CA ARG A 330 16.78 17.86 9.73
C ARG A 330 17.69 18.94 10.31
N ARG A 331 18.71 18.56 11.09
CA ARG A 331 19.72 19.52 11.59
C ARG A 331 20.48 20.18 10.44
N ARG A 332 20.94 19.40 9.46
CA ARG A 332 21.63 19.94 8.28
C ARG A 332 20.77 20.93 7.50
N GLU A 333 19.48 20.64 7.33
CA GLU A 333 18.55 21.56 6.66
C GLU A 333 18.37 22.86 7.47
N SER A 334 18.24 22.76 8.79
CA SER A 334 18.23 23.92 9.69
C SER A 334 19.52 24.73 9.58
N ASP A 335 20.69 24.09 9.52
CA ASP A 335 21.98 24.77 9.37
C ASP A 335 22.09 25.48 8.02
N GLN A 336 21.56 24.88 6.94
CA GLN A 336 21.49 25.52 5.62
C GLN A 336 20.58 26.76 5.64
N GLN A 337 19.41 26.66 6.27
CA GLN A 337 18.51 27.79 6.44
C GLN A 337 19.16 28.90 7.26
N LEU A 338 19.83 28.57 8.37
CA LEU A 338 20.53 29.53 9.21
C LEU A 338 21.69 30.20 8.45
N THR A 339 22.46 29.43 7.69
CA THR A 339 23.55 29.95 6.84
C THR A 339 23.01 30.97 5.83
N LYS A 340 21.86 30.68 5.21
CA LYS A 340 21.20 31.63 4.30
C LYS A 340 20.78 32.90 5.03
N ILE A 341 20.13 32.79 6.19
CA ILE A 341 19.73 33.95 7.00
C ILE A 341 20.95 34.79 7.39
N ILE A 342 22.06 34.17 7.81
CA ILE A 342 23.31 34.86 8.14
C ILE A 342 23.87 35.55 6.90
N SER A 343 23.90 34.88 5.75
CA SER A 343 24.38 35.46 4.48
C SER A 343 23.53 36.66 4.06
N ASP A 344 22.21 36.56 4.14
CA ASP A 344 21.28 37.63 3.82
C ASP A 344 21.45 38.81 4.79
N ALA A 345 21.64 38.53 6.09
CA ALA A 345 21.90 39.55 7.10
C ALA A 345 23.25 40.26 6.89
N LEU A 346 24.30 39.52 6.49
CA LEU A 346 25.61 40.09 6.14
C LEU A 346 25.52 40.96 4.90
N SER A 347 24.84 40.50 3.84
CA SER A 347 24.63 41.30 2.63
C SER A 347 23.85 42.58 2.93
N ASN A 348 22.80 42.49 3.76
CA ASN A 348 22.07 43.67 4.22
C ASN A 348 22.95 44.62 5.03
N ALA A 349 23.82 44.10 5.91
CA ALA A 349 24.76 44.92 6.67
C ALA A 349 25.78 45.63 5.76
N GLU A 350 26.28 44.93 4.73
CA GLU A 350 27.16 45.52 3.71
C GLU A 350 26.46 46.61 2.90
N LEU A 351 25.20 46.41 2.51
CA LEU A 351 24.40 47.44 1.83
C LEU A 351 24.19 48.66 2.73
N VAL A 352 23.87 48.46 4.01
CA VAL A 352 23.76 49.56 4.98
C VAL A 352 25.10 50.29 5.13
N TRP A 353 26.22 49.57 5.17
CA TRP A 353 27.55 50.18 5.21
C TRP A 353 27.85 51.01 3.96
N ILE A 354 27.54 50.49 2.76
CA ILE A 354 27.67 51.24 1.50
C ILE A 354 26.83 52.52 1.54
N ILE A 355 25.58 52.45 2.02
CA ILE A 355 24.71 53.63 2.16
C ILE A 355 25.34 54.66 3.11
N ILE A 356 25.84 54.23 4.27
CA ILE A 356 26.52 55.10 5.22
C ILE A 356 27.75 55.76 4.57
N GLN A 357 28.56 55.00 3.83
CA GLN A 357 29.72 55.54 3.11
C GLN A 357 29.32 56.55 2.04
N LEU A 358 28.30 56.26 1.24
CA LEU A 358 27.77 57.20 0.24
C LEU A 358 27.23 58.48 0.89
N ASP A 359 26.55 58.38 2.03
CA ASP A 359 26.08 59.55 2.78
C ASP A 359 27.25 60.36 3.37
N LEU A 360 28.30 59.70 3.86
CA LEU A 360 29.52 60.37 4.32
C LEU A 360 30.26 61.04 3.15
N GLU A 361 30.37 60.39 1.99
CA GLU A 361 30.94 60.98 0.77
C GLU A 361 30.10 62.14 0.27
N LYS A 362 28.76 62.04 0.31
CA LYS A 362 27.86 63.14 -0.02
C LYS A 362 28.06 64.33 0.91
N LYS A 363 28.22 64.09 2.21
CA LYS A 363 28.54 65.13 3.21
C LYS A 363 29.91 65.75 2.96
N ARG A 364 30.93 64.94 2.63
CA ARG A 364 32.29 65.40 2.30
C ARG A 364 32.32 66.23 1.02
N ASN A 365 31.62 65.78 -0.03
CA ASN A 365 31.47 66.51 -1.29
C ASN A 365 30.68 67.82 -1.13
N SER A 366 29.76 67.89 -0.15
CA SER A 366 29.03 69.12 0.15
C SER A 366 29.87 70.18 0.87
N LEU A 367 30.94 69.78 1.56
CA LEU A 367 31.74 70.69 2.38
C LEU A 367 33.04 71.16 1.70
N ASP A 368 33.65 70.37 0.81
CA ASP A 368 35.04 70.66 0.43
C ASP A 368 35.30 71.42 -0.88
N ASN A 369 34.37 71.60 -1.85
CA ASN A 369 34.74 72.31 -3.10
C ASN A 369 33.63 73.04 -3.89
N PHE A 370 32.36 73.01 -3.47
CA PHE A 370 31.26 73.53 -4.31
C PHE A 370 30.60 74.83 -3.83
N SER A 371 30.75 75.23 -2.56
CA SER A 371 30.04 76.41 -2.04
C SER A 371 30.58 77.74 -2.58
N GLU A 372 31.90 77.92 -2.62
CA GLU A 372 32.49 79.23 -2.94
C GLU A 372 32.51 79.50 -4.45
N ALA A 373 32.85 78.47 -5.25
CA ALA A 373 32.84 78.57 -6.72
C ALA A 373 31.42 78.77 -7.28
N LEU A 374 30.40 78.07 -6.74
CA LEU A 374 29.02 78.26 -7.17
C LEU A 374 28.43 79.60 -6.71
N CYS A 375 28.79 80.10 -5.52
CA CYS A 375 28.38 81.44 -5.08
C CYS A 375 28.96 82.53 -5.99
N ASN A 376 30.25 82.44 -6.33
CA ASN A 376 30.90 83.38 -7.25
C ASN A 376 30.32 83.29 -8.66
N GLN A 377 30.03 82.06 -9.14
CA GLN A 377 29.40 81.86 -10.44
C GLN A 377 27.98 82.41 -10.45
N ALA A 378 27.17 82.16 -9.42
CA ALA A 378 25.81 82.68 -9.27
C ALA A 378 25.77 84.22 -9.20
N GLN A 379 26.74 84.84 -8.52
CA GLN A 379 26.86 86.29 -8.47
C GLN A 379 27.25 86.88 -9.83
N ALA A 380 28.15 86.21 -10.57
CA ALA A 380 28.49 86.60 -11.94
C ALA A 380 27.30 86.43 -12.91
N THR A 381 26.51 85.37 -12.80
CA THR A 381 25.28 85.22 -13.60
C THR A 381 24.24 86.26 -13.24
N TRP A 382 24.08 86.58 -11.96
CA TRP A 382 23.14 87.61 -11.51
C TRP A 382 23.50 88.99 -12.07
N GLN A 383 24.78 89.37 -12.01
CA GLN A 383 25.28 90.59 -12.63
C GLN A 383 25.02 90.60 -14.15
N ARG A 384 25.30 89.49 -14.84
CA ARG A 384 25.10 89.35 -16.28
C ARG A 384 23.61 89.46 -16.68
N VAL A 385 22.71 88.89 -15.88
CA VAL A 385 21.26 89.02 -16.06
C VAL A 385 20.82 90.47 -15.84
N GLN A 386 21.36 91.15 -14.82
CA GLN A 386 21.11 92.56 -14.60
C GLN A 386 21.56 93.42 -15.80
N THR A 387 22.73 93.14 -16.36
CA THR A 387 23.23 93.83 -17.57
C THR A 387 22.32 93.54 -18.77
N MET A 388 21.88 92.29 -18.97
CA MET A 388 20.94 91.96 -20.06
C MET A 388 19.58 92.66 -19.90
N CYS A 389 19.03 92.72 -18.69
CA CYS A 389 17.79 93.46 -18.42
C CYS A 389 17.93 94.97 -18.72
N SER A 390 19.10 95.55 -18.46
CA SER A 390 19.39 96.95 -18.79
C SER A 390 19.58 97.20 -20.30
N ILE A 391 20.11 96.23 -21.04
CA ILE A 391 20.26 96.31 -22.51
C ILE A 391 18.90 96.15 -23.21
N ASN A 392 18.01 95.31 -22.66
CA ASN A 392 16.67 95.08 -23.22
C ASN A 392 15.71 96.27 -23.03
N THR A 393 16.02 97.21 -22.12
CA THR A 393 15.24 98.43 -21.91
C THR A 393 15.61 99.55 -22.89
N SER A 394 16.77 99.48 -23.54
CA SER A 394 17.15 100.35 -24.66
C SER A 394 16.85 99.65 -25.99
N HIS A 395 15.66 99.86 -26.57
CA HIS A 395 15.25 99.28 -27.86
C HIS A 395 15.98 99.83 -29.10
N GLN A 396 17.20 100.36 -28.96
CA GLN A 396 18.03 100.82 -30.09
C GLN A 396 19.46 100.29 -29.93
N GLY A 397 19.78 99.24 -30.69
CA GLY A 397 21.13 98.67 -30.73
C GLY A 397 21.22 97.28 -31.38
N ILE A 398 22.47 96.82 -31.53
CA ILE A 398 23.00 95.61 -32.20
C ILE A 398 22.15 94.34 -32.03
N CYS A 399 21.39 94.21 -30.93
CA CYS A 399 20.46 93.11 -30.69
C CYS A 399 19.40 92.95 -31.78
N SER A 400 18.88 94.03 -32.37
CA SER A 400 17.85 93.92 -33.42
C SER A 400 18.38 93.25 -34.70
N GLN A 401 19.58 93.63 -35.14
CA GLN A 401 20.24 93.02 -36.30
C GLN A 401 20.59 91.55 -36.05
N PHE A 402 21.10 91.25 -34.86
CA PHE A 402 21.42 89.88 -34.46
C PHE A 402 20.19 88.97 -34.38
N LEU A 403 19.07 89.48 -33.85
CA LEU A 403 17.81 88.74 -33.81
C LEU A 403 17.24 88.48 -35.20
N GLN A 404 17.38 89.44 -36.11
CA GLN A 404 16.95 89.30 -37.49
C GLN A 404 17.77 88.23 -38.23
N GLU A 405 19.08 88.17 -37.96
CA GLU A 405 19.96 87.15 -38.54
C GLU A 405 19.67 85.76 -37.97
N ILE A 406 19.48 85.61 -36.65
CA ILE A 406 19.04 84.34 -36.05
C ILE A 406 17.69 83.89 -36.63
N ALA A 407 16.72 84.80 -36.73
CA ALA A 407 15.40 84.48 -37.28
C ALA A 407 15.49 83.99 -38.73
N SER A 408 16.37 84.58 -39.56
CA SER A 408 16.58 84.17 -40.95
C SER A 408 17.18 82.76 -41.06
N GLN A 409 18.18 82.44 -40.24
CA GLN A 409 18.84 81.13 -40.22
C GLN A 409 17.88 80.03 -39.72
N LEU A 410 17.12 80.32 -38.65
CA LEU A 410 16.10 79.40 -38.14
C LEU A 410 14.95 79.21 -39.13
N ALA A 411 14.51 80.26 -39.82
CA ALA A 411 13.48 80.17 -40.84
C ALA A 411 13.92 79.28 -42.02
N ALA A 412 15.19 79.35 -42.42
CA ALA A 412 15.75 78.48 -43.46
C ALA A 412 15.71 76.99 -43.06
N HIS A 413 15.94 76.66 -41.80
CA HIS A 413 15.94 75.27 -41.31
C HIS A 413 14.56 74.73 -40.95
N LEU A 414 13.65 75.57 -40.47
CA LEU A 414 12.31 75.18 -40.02
C LEU A 414 11.22 75.36 -41.09
N GLY A 415 11.54 75.97 -42.24
CA GLY A 415 10.65 76.11 -43.38
C GLY A 415 9.48 77.10 -43.22
N HIS A 416 9.52 77.97 -42.21
CA HIS A 416 8.51 79.01 -41.97
C HIS A 416 9.13 80.30 -41.41
N ASN A 417 8.51 81.45 -41.69
CA ASN A 417 9.02 82.76 -41.27
C ASN A 417 8.85 82.98 -39.75
N ILE A 418 9.93 83.36 -39.08
CA ILE A 418 9.96 83.63 -37.63
C ILE A 418 9.97 85.15 -37.42
N GLN A 419 9.08 85.65 -36.57
CA GLN A 419 9.03 87.08 -36.22
C GLN A 419 10.26 87.46 -35.37
N ALA A 420 11.12 88.31 -35.91
CA ALA A 420 12.38 88.76 -35.29
C ALA A 420 12.21 89.92 -34.28
N SER A 421 10.99 90.19 -33.80
CA SER A 421 10.71 91.34 -32.93
C SER A 421 11.20 91.14 -31.49
N GLU A 422 11.25 89.89 -31.01
CA GLU A 422 11.60 89.58 -29.62
C GLU A 422 12.57 88.40 -29.54
N ALA A 423 13.62 88.55 -28.71
CA ALA A 423 14.62 87.50 -28.49
C ALA A 423 14.03 86.18 -27.98
N LYS A 424 12.96 86.28 -27.19
CA LYS A 424 12.27 85.12 -26.61
C LYS A 424 11.65 84.23 -27.69
N SER A 425 11.09 84.82 -28.74
CA SER A 425 10.49 84.09 -29.86
C SER A 425 11.54 83.34 -30.68
N CYS A 426 12.68 83.98 -30.96
CA CYS A 426 13.80 83.33 -31.64
C CYS A 426 14.41 82.19 -30.79
N LEU A 427 14.54 82.36 -29.48
CA LEU A 427 15.07 81.33 -28.57
C LEU A 427 14.15 80.12 -28.45
N TYR A 428 12.84 80.34 -28.43
CA TYR A 428 11.85 79.26 -28.39
C TYR A 428 11.92 78.38 -29.64
N GLU A 429 11.95 78.98 -30.84
CA GLU A 429 12.09 78.22 -32.09
C GLU A 429 13.48 77.56 -32.21
N TYR A 430 14.54 78.17 -31.67
CA TYR A 430 15.86 77.55 -31.59
C TYR A 430 15.86 76.29 -30.70
N GLU A 431 15.21 76.35 -29.53
CA GLU A 431 15.11 75.20 -28.64
C GLU A 431 14.34 74.05 -29.29
N LYS A 432 13.23 74.38 -29.97
CA LYS A 432 12.43 73.41 -30.73
C LYS A 432 13.25 72.77 -31.85
N PHE A 433 14.03 73.56 -32.59
CA PHE A 433 14.97 73.03 -33.59
C PHE A 433 16.00 72.08 -32.95
N GLY A 434 16.58 72.45 -31.81
CA GLY A 434 17.53 71.61 -31.08
C GLY A 434 16.94 70.27 -30.62
N ARG A 435 15.68 70.26 -30.17
CA ARG A 435 14.97 69.01 -29.82
C ARG A 435 14.74 68.13 -31.06
N LEU A 436 14.28 68.71 -32.17
CA LEU A 436 14.08 67.98 -33.43
C LEU A 436 15.40 67.38 -33.95
N LEU A 437 16.48 68.15 -33.88
CA LEU A 437 17.82 67.69 -34.26
C LEU A 437 18.30 66.55 -33.35
N SER A 438 18.07 66.65 -32.04
CA SER A 438 18.41 65.60 -31.07
C SER A 438 17.62 64.31 -31.32
N TYR A 439 16.32 64.40 -31.62
CA TYR A 439 15.51 63.24 -32.00
C TYR A 439 16.03 62.59 -33.29
N ALA A 440 16.40 63.39 -34.30
CA ALA A 440 16.99 62.88 -35.53
C ALA A 440 18.34 62.18 -35.28
N PHE A 441 19.22 62.78 -34.48
CA PHE A 441 20.50 62.16 -34.11
C PHE A 441 20.33 60.89 -33.28
N GLN A 442 19.44 60.88 -32.29
CA GLN A 442 19.14 59.68 -31.52
C GLN A 442 18.53 58.57 -32.38
N SER A 443 17.68 58.91 -33.37
CA SER A 443 17.15 57.94 -34.32
C SER A 443 18.26 57.34 -35.19
N MET A 444 19.21 58.16 -35.66
CA MET A 444 20.38 57.69 -36.42
C MET A 444 21.33 56.85 -35.57
N LEU A 445 21.67 57.30 -34.36
CA LEU A 445 22.55 56.57 -33.42
C LEU A 445 21.96 55.22 -33.00
N ASN A 446 20.66 55.18 -32.72
CA ASN A 446 19.95 53.96 -32.37
C ASN A 446 19.66 53.06 -33.60
N ARG A 447 20.14 53.45 -34.79
CA ARG A 447 19.93 52.76 -36.07
C ARG A 447 18.46 52.42 -36.36
N LYS A 448 17.49 53.07 -35.72
CA LYS A 448 16.07 52.67 -35.82
C LYS A 448 15.58 52.69 -37.26
N SER A 449 15.90 53.75 -38.00
CA SER A 449 15.59 53.86 -39.43
C SER A 449 16.31 52.80 -40.27
N SER A 450 17.57 52.46 -39.94
CA SER A 450 18.32 51.40 -40.61
C SER A 450 17.77 50.00 -40.30
N VAL A 451 17.29 49.77 -39.08
CA VAL A 451 16.67 48.50 -38.67
C VAL A 451 15.34 48.34 -39.38
N THR A 452 14.48 49.36 -39.36
CA THR A 452 13.19 49.32 -40.09
C THR A 452 13.40 49.13 -41.59
N ALA A 453 14.39 49.80 -42.19
CA ALA A 453 14.72 49.58 -43.60
C ALA A 453 15.24 48.15 -43.84
N HIS A 454 16.07 47.60 -42.95
CA HIS A 454 16.58 46.23 -43.06
C HIS A 454 15.47 45.19 -42.90
N ASP A 455 14.55 45.40 -41.95
CA ASP A 455 13.38 44.55 -41.73
C ASP A 455 12.49 44.54 -42.97
N GLN A 456 12.17 45.71 -43.53
CA GLN A 456 11.41 45.80 -44.78
C GLN A 456 12.13 45.14 -45.97
N LEU A 457 13.46 45.27 -46.06
CA LEU A 457 14.25 44.66 -47.13
C LEU A 457 14.32 43.13 -46.97
N SER A 458 14.35 42.63 -45.73
CA SER A 458 14.28 41.21 -45.41
C SER A 458 12.92 40.62 -45.75
N GLU A 459 11.84 41.36 -45.49
CA GLU A 459 10.48 40.96 -45.83
C GLU A 459 10.25 40.95 -47.35
N LEU A 460 10.78 41.95 -48.06
CA LEU A 460 10.78 41.98 -49.53
C LEU A 460 11.55 40.79 -50.13
N LYS A 461 12.74 40.45 -49.61
CA LYS A 461 13.49 39.26 -50.05
C LYS A 461 12.73 37.96 -49.79
N ARG A 462 12.04 37.84 -48.65
CA ARG A 462 11.22 36.67 -48.34
C ARG A 462 10.04 36.55 -49.32
N LEU A 463 9.37 37.65 -49.62
CA LEU A 463 8.29 37.70 -50.61
C LEU A 463 8.81 37.36 -52.01
N GLU A 464 9.95 37.93 -52.41
CA GLU A 464 10.63 37.61 -53.67
C GLU A 464 10.94 36.11 -53.78
N GLN A 465 11.55 35.50 -52.77
CA GLN A 465 11.83 34.06 -52.76
C GLN A 465 10.57 33.19 -52.81
N THR A 466 9.50 33.62 -52.13
CA THR A 466 8.22 32.89 -52.12
C THR A 466 7.53 32.99 -53.48
N LEU A 467 7.61 34.14 -54.14
CA LEU A 467 6.96 34.41 -55.43
C LEU A 467 7.82 33.96 -56.63
N SER A 468 9.13 33.83 -56.47
CA SER A 468 10.08 33.48 -57.53
C SER A 468 9.69 32.21 -58.29
N PRO A 469 9.28 31.10 -57.66
CA PRO A 469 8.82 29.92 -58.39
C PRO A 469 7.56 30.20 -59.20
N TYR A 470 6.61 30.97 -58.66
CA TYR A 470 5.34 31.25 -59.32
C TYR A 470 5.44 32.25 -60.47
N VAL A 471 6.52 33.03 -60.54
CA VAL A 471 6.77 34.00 -61.60
C VAL A 471 7.77 33.48 -62.64
N TYR A 472 8.76 32.69 -62.22
CA TYR A 472 9.91 32.31 -63.04
C TYR A 472 10.11 30.79 -63.27
N ASP A 473 9.40 29.86 -62.60
CA ASP A 473 9.38 28.42 -63.00
C ASP A 473 8.45 28.21 -64.21
N SER A 474 8.77 28.87 -65.31
CA SER A 474 8.22 28.62 -66.62
C SER A 474 9.39 28.27 -67.55
N PRO A 475 9.25 27.30 -68.47
CA PRO A 475 10.33 26.91 -69.41
C PRO A 475 10.77 28.03 -70.37
N LEU A 476 10.28 29.26 -70.20
CA LEU A 476 10.52 30.42 -71.05
C LEU A 476 11.18 31.61 -70.33
N GLU A 477 11.60 31.50 -69.06
CA GLU A 477 12.25 32.60 -68.29
C GLU A 477 11.55 33.98 -68.42
N GLN A 478 10.21 34.00 -68.51
CA GLN A 478 9.40 35.21 -68.61
C GLN A 478 8.26 35.20 -67.57
N PRO A 479 7.83 36.36 -67.02
CA PRO A 479 6.79 36.42 -66.01
C PRO A 479 5.48 35.81 -66.52
N MET A 480 4.89 34.88 -65.75
CA MET A 480 3.65 34.16 -66.11
C MET A 480 2.42 35.04 -66.41
N LEU A 481 2.47 36.34 -66.08
CA LEU A 481 1.39 37.30 -66.26
C LEU A 481 1.07 37.61 -67.73
N ASP A 482 1.97 37.35 -68.68
CA ASP A 482 1.75 37.64 -70.10
C ASP A 482 1.11 36.48 -70.88
N ASN A 483 0.86 35.33 -70.22
CA ASN A 483 0.29 34.16 -70.89
C ASN A 483 -1.23 34.05 -70.68
N VAL A 484 -1.97 34.29 -71.77
CA VAL A 484 -3.45 34.29 -71.84
C VAL A 484 -4.09 33.03 -71.21
N ARG A 485 -3.41 31.88 -71.26
CA ARG A 485 -3.94 30.61 -70.73
C ARG A 485 -4.08 30.60 -69.21
N TYR A 486 -3.22 31.33 -68.50
CA TYR A 486 -3.25 31.42 -67.02
C TYR A 486 -4.05 32.63 -66.53
N LEU A 487 -4.08 33.72 -67.29
CA LEU A 487 -4.93 34.88 -67.01
C LEU A 487 -6.42 34.51 -66.95
N TYR A 488 -6.88 33.61 -67.81
CA TYR A 488 -8.28 33.17 -67.81
C TYR A 488 -8.66 32.43 -66.51
N ALA A 489 -7.78 31.56 -66.01
CA ALA A 489 -8.01 30.85 -64.76
C ALA A 489 -8.00 31.80 -63.55
N ILE A 490 -7.06 32.76 -63.52
CA ILE A 490 -6.99 33.78 -62.47
C ILE A 490 -8.26 34.66 -62.48
N TYR A 491 -8.70 35.10 -63.66
CA TYR A 491 -9.93 35.90 -63.81
C TYR A 491 -11.18 35.13 -63.37
N SER A 492 -11.31 33.86 -63.75
CA SER A 492 -12.38 32.95 -63.33
C SER A 492 -12.45 32.82 -61.80
N VAL A 493 -11.32 32.56 -61.15
CA VAL A 493 -11.24 32.43 -59.68
C VAL A 493 -11.58 33.75 -59.00
N THR A 494 -11.09 34.88 -59.55
CA THR A 494 -11.40 36.20 -59.02
C THR A 494 -12.89 36.50 -59.12
N GLN A 495 -13.54 36.14 -60.23
CA GLN A 495 -14.97 36.34 -60.44
C GLN A 495 -15.83 35.50 -59.47
N GLU A 496 -15.46 34.24 -59.24
CA GLU A 496 -16.14 33.39 -58.25
C GLU A 496 -15.92 33.90 -56.82
N GLN A 497 -14.74 34.42 -56.49
CA GLN A 497 -14.48 35.05 -55.19
C GLN A 497 -15.39 36.26 -54.95
N THR A 498 -15.52 37.16 -55.92
CA THR A 498 -16.41 38.34 -55.80
C THR A 498 -17.86 37.92 -55.60
N ARG A 499 -18.31 36.87 -56.30
CA ARG A 499 -19.67 36.32 -56.18
C ARG A 499 -19.92 35.69 -54.81
N LEU A 500 -18.93 35.03 -54.23
CA LEU A 500 -19.02 34.49 -52.87
C LEU A 500 -19.08 35.61 -51.83
N ASP A 501 -18.29 36.67 -51.98
CA ASP A 501 -18.30 37.82 -51.09
C ASP A 501 -19.66 38.54 -51.09
N GLU A 502 -20.29 38.68 -52.26
CA GLU A 502 -21.65 39.24 -52.37
C GLU A 502 -22.69 38.38 -51.65
N LYS A 503 -22.64 37.05 -51.84
CA LYS A 503 -23.53 36.11 -51.13
C LYS A 503 -23.32 36.18 -49.63
N ALA A 504 -22.07 36.25 -49.16
CA ALA A 504 -21.76 36.35 -47.74
C ALA A 504 -22.29 37.65 -47.13
N ARG A 505 -22.17 38.78 -47.84
CA ARG A 505 -22.76 40.06 -47.40
C ARG A 505 -24.28 39.97 -47.32
N HIS A 506 -24.95 39.43 -48.34
CA HIS A 506 -26.40 39.26 -48.32
C HIS A 506 -26.86 38.42 -47.13
N LEU A 507 -26.19 37.30 -46.87
CA LEU A 507 -26.53 36.38 -45.78
C LEU A 507 -26.33 37.03 -44.40
N ARG A 508 -25.32 37.90 -44.28
CA ARG A 508 -25.08 38.69 -43.05
C ARG A 508 -26.19 39.71 -42.81
N THR A 509 -26.61 40.43 -43.86
CA THR A 509 -27.73 41.38 -43.78
C THR A 509 -29.03 40.68 -43.42
N GLU A 510 -29.31 39.54 -44.05
CA GLU A 510 -30.50 38.74 -43.80
C GLU A 510 -30.54 38.23 -42.35
N PHE A 511 -29.41 37.77 -41.81
CA PHE A 511 -29.29 37.37 -40.40
C PHE A 511 -29.53 38.55 -39.45
N GLN A 512 -28.96 39.72 -39.74
CA GLN A 512 -29.14 40.92 -38.91
C GLN A 512 -30.59 41.40 -38.88
N GLU A 513 -31.26 41.43 -40.04
CA GLU A 513 -32.63 41.93 -40.13
C GLU A 513 -33.68 40.92 -39.65
N ASN A 514 -33.59 39.66 -40.08
CA ASN A 514 -34.63 38.66 -39.84
C ASN A 514 -34.48 37.91 -38.51
N ILE A 515 -33.26 37.79 -37.98
CA ILE A 515 -33.00 37.08 -36.72
C ILE A 515 -32.75 38.08 -35.60
N VAL A 516 -31.73 38.92 -35.70
CA VAL A 516 -31.39 39.85 -34.60
C VAL A 516 -32.47 40.93 -34.45
N GLY A 517 -32.82 41.62 -35.54
CA GLY A 517 -33.86 42.65 -35.52
C GLY A 517 -35.25 42.13 -35.18
N ARG A 518 -35.54 40.84 -35.43
CA ARG A 518 -36.80 40.20 -35.01
C ARG A 518 -36.79 39.77 -33.55
N MET A 519 -35.64 39.33 -33.01
CA MET A 519 -35.50 39.04 -31.57
C MET A 519 -35.76 40.28 -30.71
N GLU A 520 -35.43 41.47 -31.20
CA GLU A 520 -35.68 42.72 -30.48
C GLU A 520 -37.14 43.18 -30.57
N ARG A 521 -37.77 43.03 -31.74
CA ARG A 521 -39.13 43.49 -31.99
C ARG A 521 -40.22 42.57 -31.45
N ASP A 522 -40.02 41.25 -31.50
CA ASP A 522 -41.01 40.25 -31.07
C ASP A 522 -40.49 39.45 -29.86
N LYS A 523 -40.92 39.89 -28.67
CA LYS A 523 -40.54 39.27 -27.40
C LYS A 523 -40.93 37.78 -27.31
N PHE A 524 -42.04 37.36 -27.93
CA PHE A 524 -42.48 35.98 -27.88
C PHE A 524 -41.67 35.09 -28.82
N TRP A 525 -41.29 35.61 -29.99
CA TRP A 525 -40.38 34.91 -30.88
C TRP A 525 -38.99 34.75 -30.27
N ARG A 526 -38.48 35.79 -29.58
CA ARG A 526 -37.25 35.70 -28.79
C ARG A 526 -37.33 34.63 -27.71
N TYR A 527 -38.43 34.57 -26.97
CA TYR A 527 -38.62 33.52 -25.96
C TYR A 527 -38.63 32.13 -26.61
N LYS A 528 -39.31 31.94 -27.75
CA LYS A 528 -39.30 30.67 -28.48
C LYS A 528 -37.89 30.22 -28.88
N MET A 529 -37.03 31.14 -29.31
CA MET A 529 -35.67 30.82 -29.77
C MET A 529 -34.68 30.60 -28.61
N LEU A 530 -34.84 31.30 -27.49
CA LEU A 530 -33.89 31.27 -26.37
C LEU A 530 -34.32 30.37 -25.20
N LEU A 531 -35.55 29.85 -25.20
CA LEU A 531 -36.10 29.09 -24.08
C LEU A 531 -35.21 27.89 -23.69
N TRP A 532 -34.71 27.16 -24.69
CA TRP A 532 -33.86 25.99 -24.48
C TRP A 532 -32.50 26.37 -23.87
N ILE A 533 -31.94 27.52 -24.25
CA ILE A 533 -30.69 28.05 -23.67
C ILE A 533 -30.94 28.46 -22.21
N TRP A 534 -32.05 29.14 -21.94
CA TRP A 534 -32.41 29.56 -20.58
C TRP A 534 -32.77 28.38 -19.68
N PHE A 535 -33.37 27.31 -20.22
CA PHE A 535 -33.58 26.08 -19.47
C PHE A 535 -32.26 25.49 -18.94
N LEU A 536 -31.20 25.49 -19.76
CA LEU A 536 -29.91 24.91 -19.40
C LEU A 536 -29.05 25.82 -18.51
N ARG A 537 -29.18 27.14 -18.63
CA ARG A 537 -28.27 28.10 -17.97
C ARG A 537 -28.93 28.95 -16.89
N GLU A 538 -30.21 29.31 -17.04
CA GLU A 538 -30.89 30.32 -16.23
C GLU A 538 -32.40 30.02 -16.05
N PRO A 539 -32.77 29.00 -15.25
CA PRO A 539 -34.14 28.52 -15.13
C PRO A 539 -35.13 29.58 -14.61
N GLN A 540 -34.66 30.57 -13.85
CA GLN A 540 -35.50 31.70 -13.40
C GLN A 540 -36.00 32.57 -14.57
N ARG A 541 -35.18 32.80 -15.60
CA ARG A 541 -35.61 33.55 -16.80
C ARG A 541 -36.60 32.77 -17.64
N MET A 542 -36.48 31.43 -17.66
CA MET A 542 -37.47 30.56 -18.29
C MET A 542 -38.84 30.68 -17.61
N LEU A 543 -38.89 30.62 -16.28
CA LEU A 543 -40.15 30.75 -15.53
C LEU A 543 -40.82 32.10 -15.77
N TYR A 544 -40.04 33.18 -15.80
CA TYR A 544 -40.52 34.51 -16.14
C TYR A 544 -41.09 34.59 -17.57
N ALA A 545 -40.39 34.02 -18.56
CA ALA A 545 -40.86 33.99 -19.94
C ALA A 545 -42.16 33.17 -20.10
N ILE A 546 -42.31 32.06 -19.37
CA ILE A 546 -43.54 31.26 -19.35
C ILE A 546 -44.70 32.07 -18.75
N ASP A 547 -44.47 32.82 -17.67
CA ASP A 547 -45.50 33.65 -17.05
C ASP A 547 -45.94 34.82 -17.97
N GLU A 548 -44.99 35.47 -18.65
CA GLU A 548 -45.28 36.50 -19.68
C GLU A 548 -46.07 35.94 -20.87
N VAL A 549 -45.75 34.73 -21.34
CA VAL A 549 -46.52 34.04 -22.39
C VAL A 549 -47.92 33.70 -21.91
N LYS A 550 -48.08 33.21 -20.67
CA LYS A 550 -49.41 32.94 -20.07
C LYS A 550 -50.25 34.22 -19.95
N LYS A 551 -49.66 35.32 -19.48
CA LYS A 551 -50.31 36.64 -19.42
C LYS A 551 -50.70 37.16 -20.81
N GLY A 552 -49.83 36.99 -21.80
CA GLY A 552 -50.11 37.33 -23.20
C GLY A 552 -51.26 36.51 -23.79
N ALA A 553 -51.25 35.19 -23.60
CA ALA A 553 -52.30 34.29 -24.05
C ALA A 553 -53.64 34.59 -23.36
N ALA A 554 -53.63 34.91 -22.06
CA ALA A 554 -54.84 35.31 -21.32
C ALA A 554 -55.44 36.62 -21.86
N LYS A 555 -54.61 37.60 -22.28
CA LYS A 555 -55.08 38.83 -22.95
C LYS A 555 -55.70 38.57 -24.32
N VAL A 556 -55.13 37.64 -25.12
CA VAL A 556 -55.70 37.25 -26.42
C VAL A 556 -57.00 36.46 -26.25
N ALA A 557 -57.08 35.60 -25.22
CA ALA A 557 -58.30 34.90 -24.84
C ALA A 557 -59.40 35.86 -24.35
N ALA A 558 -59.03 36.94 -23.63
CA ALA A 558 -59.97 37.97 -23.21
C ALA A 558 -60.55 38.75 -24.42
N LEU A 559 -59.70 39.15 -25.39
CA LEU A 559 -60.12 39.80 -26.64
C LEU A 559 -61.03 38.93 -27.51
N THR A 560 -60.77 37.61 -27.57
CA THR A 560 -61.62 36.65 -28.31
C THR A 560 -62.88 36.24 -27.55
N SER A 561 -62.86 36.27 -26.21
CA SER A 561 -64.04 36.01 -25.37
C SER A 561 -65.06 37.18 -25.38
N ASN A 562 -64.60 38.42 -25.59
CA ASN A 562 -65.50 39.57 -25.80
C ASN A 562 -66.25 39.52 -27.15
N LEU A 563 -65.78 38.72 -28.11
CA LEU A 563 -66.47 38.43 -29.38
C LEU A 563 -67.39 37.21 -29.30
N ARG A 564 -67.43 36.49 -28.16
CA ARG A 564 -68.32 35.34 -27.92
C ARG A 564 -68.98 35.42 -26.53
N ARG A 565 -69.92 36.35 -26.37
CA ARG A 565 -71.02 36.20 -25.39
C ARG A 565 -72.33 35.93 -26.13
N PRO A 566 -72.86 34.70 -26.11
CA PRO A 566 -74.28 34.43 -26.28
C PRO A 566 -74.95 34.45 -24.91
N GLY A 567 -75.73 35.48 -24.63
CA GLY A 567 -76.46 35.63 -23.38
C GLY A 567 -77.53 36.71 -23.54
N GLY A 568 -78.62 36.34 -24.22
CA GLY A 568 -79.81 37.16 -24.31
C GLY A 568 -80.47 37.31 -22.94
N GLY A 569 -80.76 38.56 -22.58
CA GLY A 569 -81.83 38.88 -21.65
C GLY A 569 -83.14 38.95 -22.44
N LEU A 570 -84.12 38.15 -22.03
CA LEU A 570 -85.53 38.32 -22.37
C LEU A 570 -86.02 39.65 -21.77
N GLN A 571 -86.36 40.62 -22.62
CA GLN A 571 -87.38 41.62 -22.33
C GLN A 571 -88.71 41.19 -22.96
N ARG A 572 -89.79 41.39 -22.20
CA ARG A 572 -91.18 41.10 -22.53
C ARG A 572 -91.61 41.55 -23.93
N LYS A 573 -92.15 40.63 -24.73
CA LYS A 573 -93.58 40.52 -25.06
C LYS A 573 -93.88 39.18 -25.69
#